data_AF-A0A8S4RJ66-F1
#
_entry.id   AF-A0A8S4RJ66-F1
#
_cell.length_a   1.000
_cell.length_b   1.000
_cell.length_c   1.000
_cell.angle_alpha   90.00
_cell.angle_beta   90.00
_cell.angle_gamma   90.00
#
_symmetry.space_group_name_H-M   'P 1'
#
loop_
_entity.id
_entity.type
_entity.pdbx_description
1 polymer ?
#
loop_
_entity_poly.entity_id
_entity_poly.type
_entity_poly.pdbx_seq_one_letter_code
_entity_poly.pdbx_strand_id
1 'polypeptide(L)'
;MKVKTELLHGVTSLRDVKLLVEPSIVIKGGTAALICSRDMQGAPLYSVKWYRGNHEFFRYTPMEEPDTRVFGLPGIYVDMNRSNGTQVLLRRLELGLSGNFSCEVTADAPSFATQITTKFIDVIGKKIEL
;
A
#
# COMPACT_ATOMS: atom_id res chain seq x y z
N MET A 1 26.37 -32.60 24.09
CA MET A 1 25.51 -32.61 22.89
C MET A 1 24.10 -32.22 23.32
N LYS A 2 23.68 -30.98 23.11
CA LYS A 2 22.29 -30.55 23.37
C LYS A 2 21.55 -30.65 22.03
N VAL A 3 20.63 -31.61 21.93
CA VAL A 3 19.68 -31.71 20.83
C VAL A 3 18.88 -30.40 20.83
N LYS A 4 19.07 -29.55 19.82
CA LYS A 4 18.18 -28.43 19.58
C LYS A 4 16.87 -29.05 19.12
N THR A 5 15.89 -29.10 20.02
CA THR A 5 14.50 -29.36 19.68
C THR A 5 14.10 -28.32 18.64
N GLU A 6 13.98 -28.77 17.39
CA GLU A 6 13.26 -28.07 16.33
C GLU A 6 11.83 -27.84 16.87
N LEU A 7 11.59 -26.67 17.45
CA LEU A 7 10.23 -26.20 17.67
C LEU A 7 9.58 -26.20 16.28
N LEU A 8 8.50 -26.95 16.11
CA LEU A 8 7.59 -26.83 14.98
C LEU A 8 7.07 -25.39 14.98
N HIS A 9 7.82 -24.48 14.35
CA HIS A 9 7.34 -23.14 14.07
C HIS A 9 6.24 -23.36 13.04
N GLY A 10 4.98 -23.18 13.46
CA GLY A 10 3.87 -23.15 12.53
C GLY A 10 4.22 -22.25 11.35
N VAL A 11 3.89 -22.68 10.14
CA VAL A 11 4.21 -21.93 8.92
C VAL A 11 3.50 -20.57 8.98
N THR A 12 4.18 -19.53 9.46
CA THR A 12 3.70 -18.15 9.41
C THR A 12 3.77 -17.71 7.95
N SER A 13 2.65 -17.26 7.38
CA SER A 13 2.57 -16.96 5.94
C SER A 13 1.70 -15.73 5.71
N LEU A 14 2.15 -14.86 4.82
CA LEU A 14 1.35 -13.75 4.31
C LEU A 14 0.16 -14.28 3.48
N ARG A 15 -1.05 -13.83 3.80
CA ARG A 15 -2.29 -14.17 3.08
C ARG A 15 -3.17 -12.96 2.84
N ASP A 16 -4.09 -13.12 1.88
CA ASP A 16 -5.23 -12.21 1.65
C ASP A 16 -4.87 -10.72 1.52
N VAL A 17 -3.76 -10.41 0.84
CA VAL A 17 -3.40 -9.02 0.57
C VAL A 17 -4.41 -8.41 -0.39
N LYS A 18 -5.15 -7.40 0.08
CA LYS A 18 -6.25 -6.75 -0.64
C LYS A 18 -6.08 -5.24 -0.58
N LEU A 19 -6.16 -4.61 -1.75
CA LEU A 19 -6.24 -3.16 -1.88
C LEU A 19 -7.70 -2.75 -2.07
N LEU A 20 -8.17 -1.89 -1.18
CA LEU A 20 -9.43 -1.17 -1.29
C LEU A 20 -9.14 0.29 -1.65
N VAL A 21 -9.99 0.88 -2.49
CA VAL A 21 -9.90 2.29 -2.88
C VAL A 21 -11.22 2.96 -2.57
N GLU A 22 -11.16 4.04 -1.78
CA GLU A 22 -12.35 4.79 -1.36
C GLU A 22 -12.18 6.31 -1.59
N PRO A 23 -12.97 6.93 -2.49
CA PRO A 23 -13.80 6.30 -3.53
C PRO A 23 -12.96 5.83 -4.73
N SER A 24 -13.47 4.84 -5.48
CA SER A 24 -12.82 4.36 -6.72
C SER A 24 -13.06 5.28 -7.93
N ILE A 25 -14.09 6.14 -7.87
CA ILE A 25 -14.36 7.20 -8.84
C ILE A 25 -14.19 8.54 -8.10
N VAL A 26 -13.26 9.36 -8.56
CA VAL A 26 -12.83 10.59 -7.90
C VAL A 26 -13.08 11.75 -8.84
N ILE A 27 -13.73 12.80 -8.37
CA ILE A 27 -13.82 14.04 -9.15
C ILE A 27 -12.45 14.74 -9.10
N LYS A 28 -11.98 15.27 -10.24
CA LYS A 28 -10.75 16.05 -10.35
C LYS A 28 -10.57 17.03 -9.17
N GLY A 29 -9.39 17.01 -8.57
CA GLY A 29 -9.03 17.78 -7.36
C GLY A 29 -9.41 17.11 -6.04
N GLY A 30 -10.17 16.00 -6.10
CA GLY A 30 -10.61 15.23 -4.94
C GLY A 30 -9.50 14.39 -4.29
N THR A 31 -9.92 13.50 -3.41
CA THR A 31 -9.06 12.62 -2.61
C THR A 31 -9.46 11.16 -2.77
N ALA A 32 -8.52 10.24 -2.62
CA ALA A 32 -8.79 8.81 -2.54
C ALA A 32 -7.92 8.15 -1.46
N ALA A 33 -8.52 7.30 -0.64
CA ALA A 33 -7.82 6.45 0.31
C ALA A 33 -7.49 5.09 -0.34
N LEU A 34 -6.23 4.69 -0.29
CA LEU A 34 -5.73 3.39 -0.73
C LEU A 34 -5.43 2.55 0.51
N ILE A 35 -6.31 1.62 0.85
CA ILE A 35 -6.27 0.84 2.08
C ILE A 35 -5.77 -0.57 1.76
N CYS A 36 -4.66 -0.96 2.36
CA CYS A 36 -4.02 -2.25 2.13
C CYS A 36 -4.23 -3.19 3.32
N SER A 37 -5.22 -4.07 3.19
CA SER A 37 -5.52 -5.13 4.15
C SER A 37 -4.63 -6.34 3.90
N ARG A 38 -4.17 -7.00 4.97
CA ARG A 38 -3.28 -8.17 4.92
C ARG A 38 -3.50 -9.05 6.15
N ASP A 39 -3.47 -10.36 5.96
CA ASP A 39 -3.35 -11.33 7.06
C ASP A 39 -1.90 -11.80 7.15
N MET A 40 -1.22 -11.42 8.23
CA MET A 40 0.18 -11.78 8.43
C MET A 40 0.34 -13.18 9.02
N GLN A 41 -0.72 -13.80 9.59
CA GLN A 41 -0.66 -15.07 10.32
C GLN A 41 0.58 -15.20 11.25
N GLY A 42 0.89 -14.14 11.99
CA GLY A 42 2.03 -14.09 12.90
C GLY A 42 3.40 -13.83 12.26
N ALA A 43 3.50 -13.73 10.93
CA ALA A 43 4.74 -13.33 10.26
C ALA A 43 5.06 -11.86 10.54
N PRO A 44 6.32 -11.51 10.84
CA PRO A 44 6.71 -10.10 10.97
C PRO A 44 6.57 -9.38 9.64
N LEU A 45 6.24 -8.09 9.69
CA LEU A 45 6.14 -7.25 8.50
C LEU A 45 7.50 -6.63 8.19
N TYR A 46 8.00 -6.84 6.98
CA TYR A 46 9.20 -6.15 6.49
C TYR A 46 8.82 -4.78 5.90
N SER A 47 7.91 -4.75 4.91
CA SER A 47 7.51 -3.48 4.30
C SER A 47 6.13 -3.51 3.66
N VAL A 48 5.53 -2.33 3.51
CA VAL A 48 4.36 -2.09 2.66
C VAL A 48 4.69 -0.95 1.72
N LYS A 49 4.47 -1.13 0.42
CA LYS A 49 4.81 -0.15 -0.61
C LYS A 49 3.61 0.11 -1.51
N TRP A 50 3.43 1.36 -1.91
CA TRP A 50 2.38 1.78 -2.82
C TRP A 50 2.98 2.29 -4.12
N TYR A 51 2.37 1.87 -5.22
CA TYR A 51 2.85 2.12 -6.57
C TYR A 51 1.79 2.75 -7.46
N ARG A 52 2.22 3.65 -8.36
CA ARG A 52 1.46 4.06 -9.55
C ARG A 52 2.16 3.48 -10.77
N GLY A 53 1.58 2.45 -11.37
CA GLY A 53 2.31 1.61 -12.33
C GLY A 53 3.53 0.98 -11.65
N ASN A 54 4.72 1.27 -12.15
CA ASN A 54 5.99 0.75 -11.59
C ASN A 54 6.72 1.74 -10.67
N HIS A 55 6.14 2.92 -10.42
CA HIS A 55 6.78 3.96 -9.61
C HIS A 55 6.29 3.88 -8.16
N GLU A 56 7.20 3.54 -7.25
CA GLU A 56 6.98 3.65 -5.81
C GLU A 56 6.75 5.12 -5.47
N PHE A 57 5.69 5.43 -4.73
CA PHE A 57 5.43 6.80 -4.26
C PHE A 57 5.32 6.89 -2.74
N PHE A 58 5.08 5.76 -2.06
CA PHE A 58 5.02 5.70 -0.60
C PHE A 58 5.48 4.32 -0.11
N ARG A 59 6.21 4.31 1.01
CA ARG A 59 6.64 3.09 1.70
C ARG A 59 6.51 3.24 3.20
N TYR A 60 6.14 2.14 3.84
CA TYR A 60 6.21 1.92 5.27
C TYR A 60 7.11 0.72 5.58
N THR A 61 8.09 0.92 6.47
CA THR A 61 9.05 -0.09 6.94
C THR A 61 9.13 0.04 8.48
N PRO A 62 8.45 -0.82 9.26
CA PRO A 62 8.34 -0.67 10.73
C PRO A 62 9.66 -0.58 11.48
N MET A 63 10.73 -1.17 10.94
CA MET A 63 12.05 -1.25 11.57
C MET A 63 12.98 -0.10 11.18
N GLU A 64 12.55 0.82 10.31
CA GLU A 64 13.34 2.01 9.93
C GLU A 64 12.91 3.25 10.73
N GLU A 65 13.82 4.22 10.84
CA GLU A 65 13.52 5.54 11.39
C GLU A 65 13.94 6.63 10.38
N PRO A 66 13.00 7.42 9.82
CA PRO A 66 11.55 7.30 10.00
C PRO A 66 10.97 6.03 9.35
N ASP A 67 9.86 5.55 9.91
CA ASP A 67 9.15 4.33 9.49
C ASP A 67 8.41 4.48 8.16
N THR A 68 8.25 5.72 7.68
CA THR A 68 7.56 6.07 6.44
C THR A 68 8.45 6.91 5.53
N ARG A 69 8.33 6.68 4.22
CA ARG A 69 9.02 7.47 3.19
C ARG A 69 8.09 7.78 2.02
N VAL A 70 8.17 9.01 1.52
CA VAL A 70 7.49 9.45 0.30
C VAL A 70 8.51 9.58 -0.79
N PHE A 71 8.22 9.01 -1.95
CA PHE A 71 9.00 9.19 -3.16
C PHE A 71 8.23 10.13 -4.06
N GLY A 72 8.82 11.29 -4.36
CA GLY A 72 8.16 12.30 -5.18
C GLY A 72 7.83 11.75 -6.57
N LEU A 73 6.54 11.68 -6.89
CA LEU A 73 6.05 11.37 -8.24
C LEU A 73 5.15 12.54 -8.69
N PRO A 74 5.42 13.17 -9.84
CA PRO A 74 4.62 14.31 -10.30
C PRO A 74 3.12 14.01 -10.33
N GLY A 75 2.33 14.88 -9.72
CA GLY A 75 0.87 14.72 -9.60
C GLY A 75 0.40 13.85 -8.42
N ILE A 76 1.26 13.06 -7.78
CA ILE A 76 0.91 12.31 -6.56
C ILE A 76 1.20 13.16 -5.32
N TYR A 77 0.15 13.50 -4.58
CA TYR A 77 0.26 14.21 -3.30
C TYR A 77 -0.24 13.34 -2.16
N VAL A 78 0.70 12.82 -1.36
CA VAL A 78 0.41 12.03 -0.18
C VAL A 78 0.13 12.94 1.03
N ASP A 79 -0.95 12.65 1.75
CA ASP A 79 -1.22 13.25 3.05
C ASP A 79 -0.55 12.47 4.19
N MET A 80 0.61 12.95 4.64
CA MET A 80 1.39 12.28 5.69
C MET A 80 0.67 12.16 7.03
N ASN A 81 -0.27 13.06 7.34
CA ASN A 81 -1.01 13.00 8.61
C ASN A 81 -2.12 11.92 8.59
N ARG A 82 -2.45 11.40 7.41
CA ARG A 82 -3.51 10.39 7.20
C ARG A 82 -3.01 9.16 6.45
N SER A 83 -1.68 8.99 6.39
CA SER A 83 -1.02 7.87 5.73
C SER A 83 -0.07 7.16 6.69
N ASN A 84 -0.07 5.83 6.64
CA ASN A 84 0.71 4.96 7.51
C ASN A 84 0.88 3.58 6.85
N GLY A 85 1.33 2.58 7.62
CA GLY A 85 1.50 1.20 7.14
C GLY A 85 0.25 0.47 6.67
N THR A 86 -0.95 1.03 6.80
CA THR A 86 -2.21 0.40 6.39
C THR A 86 -2.91 1.19 5.29
N GLN A 87 -2.76 2.51 5.25
CA GLN A 87 -3.45 3.37 4.29
C GLN A 87 -2.53 4.46 3.75
N VAL A 88 -2.73 4.82 2.48
CA VAL A 88 -2.24 6.07 1.91
C VAL A 88 -3.40 6.92 1.41
N LEU A 89 -3.48 8.17 1.88
CA LEU A 89 -4.46 9.13 1.37
C LEU A 89 -3.82 10.03 0.31
N LEU A 90 -4.33 9.93 -0.91
CA LEU A 90 -3.97 10.80 -2.02
C LEU A 90 -4.88 12.02 -2.05
N ARG A 91 -4.30 13.19 -2.31
CA ARG A 91 -5.02 14.47 -2.47
C ARG A 91 -4.79 15.07 -3.84
N ARG A 92 -5.71 15.95 -4.26
CA ARG A 92 -5.62 16.72 -5.52
C ARG A 92 -5.41 15.80 -6.73
N LEU A 93 -6.23 14.76 -6.86
CA LEU A 93 -6.12 13.84 -8.00
C LEU A 93 -6.48 14.56 -9.30
N GLU A 94 -5.58 14.49 -10.27
CA GLU A 94 -5.76 15.04 -11.62
C GLU A 94 -6.24 13.97 -12.60
N LEU A 95 -6.87 14.37 -13.71
CA LEU A 95 -7.43 13.45 -14.71
C LEU A 95 -6.39 12.45 -15.26
N GLY A 96 -5.13 12.89 -15.42
CA GLY A 96 -4.04 12.03 -15.89
C GLY A 96 -3.63 10.93 -14.90
N LEU A 97 -4.13 10.95 -13.66
CA LEU A 97 -3.84 9.93 -12.66
C LEU A 97 -4.78 8.73 -12.72
N SER A 98 -5.86 8.80 -13.51
CA SER A 98 -6.71 7.63 -13.78
C SER A 98 -5.84 6.44 -14.17
N GLY A 99 -6.06 5.29 -13.52
CA GLY A 99 -5.20 4.14 -13.73
C GLY A 99 -5.05 3.23 -12.52
N ASN A 100 -4.14 2.26 -12.70
CA ASN A 100 -3.83 1.25 -11.70
C ASN A 100 -2.89 1.79 -10.62
N PHE A 101 -3.32 1.57 -9.38
CA PHE A 101 -2.53 1.72 -8.18
C PHE A 101 -2.37 0.35 -7.51
N SER A 102 -1.21 0.10 -6.93
CA SER A 102 -0.90 -1.18 -6.31
C SER A 102 -0.41 -1.01 -4.89
N CYS A 103 -0.70 -2.00 -4.05
CA CYS A 103 -0.05 -2.20 -2.76
C CYS A 103 0.74 -3.52 -2.80
N GLU A 104 2.01 -3.46 -2.44
CA GLU A 104 2.89 -4.60 -2.22
C GLU A 104 3.14 -4.75 -0.72
N VAL A 105 2.97 -5.96 -0.20
CA VAL A 105 3.29 -6.31 1.20
C VAL A 105 4.36 -7.38 1.18
N THR A 106 5.42 -7.18 1.95
CA THR A 106 6.50 -8.15 2.16
C THR A 106 6.60 -8.51 3.63
N ALA A 107 6.49 -9.79 3.94
CA ALA A 107 6.81 -10.34 5.26
C ALA A 107 8.34 -10.43 5.45
N ASP A 108 8.79 -10.40 6.69
CA ASP A 108 10.20 -10.60 7.04
C ASP A 108 10.56 -12.09 7.11
N ALA A 109 11.79 -12.38 7.54
CA ALA A 109 12.27 -13.72 7.85
C ALA A 109 11.25 -14.48 8.74
N PRO A 110 11.05 -15.79 8.51
CA PRO A 110 11.80 -16.64 7.59
C PRO A 110 11.23 -16.72 6.17
N SER A 111 9.99 -16.27 5.94
CA SER A 111 9.28 -16.54 4.68
C SER A 111 9.68 -15.60 3.54
N PHE A 112 9.98 -14.34 3.86
CA PHE A 112 10.17 -13.26 2.87
C PHE A 112 9.02 -13.16 1.84
N ALA A 113 7.84 -13.66 2.20
CA ALA A 113 6.71 -13.75 1.29
C ALA A 113 6.28 -12.35 0.85
N THR A 114 6.14 -12.15 -0.46
CA THR A 114 5.69 -10.89 -1.05
C THR A 114 4.43 -11.10 -1.87
N GLN A 115 3.43 -10.25 -1.67
CA GLN A 115 2.22 -10.22 -2.47
C GLN A 115 1.89 -8.80 -2.89
N ILE A 116 1.43 -8.65 -4.13
CA ILE A 116 1.02 -7.37 -4.72
C ILE A 116 -0.42 -7.48 -5.21
N THR A 117 -1.19 -6.42 -5.01
CA THR A 117 -2.58 -6.32 -5.44
C THR A 117 -2.85 -4.93 -5.99
N THR A 118 -3.75 -4.84 -6.97
CA THR A 118 -3.92 -3.67 -7.81
C THR A 118 -5.40 -3.29 -7.92
N LYS A 119 -5.67 -1.98 -7.91
CA LYS A 119 -7.01 -1.41 -8.16
C LYS A 119 -6.92 -0.20 -9.09
N PHE A 120 -7.96 -0.04 -9.91
CA PHE A 120 -8.09 1.10 -10.79
C PHE A 120 -8.79 2.26 -10.04
N ILE A 121 -8.27 3.47 -10.20
CA ILE A 121 -8.93 4.72 -9.78
C ILE A 121 -9.34 5.46 -11.05
N ASP A 122 -10.60 5.85 -11.14
CA ASP A 122 -11.10 6.68 -12.24
C ASP A 122 -11.27 8.13 -11.78
N VAL A 123 -10.50 9.04 -12.36
CA VAL A 123 -10.57 10.47 -12.07
C VAL A 123 -11.34 11.18 -13.18
N ILE A 124 -12.51 11.71 -12.84
CA ILE A 124 -13.45 12.29 -13.80
C ILE A 124 -13.56 13.82 -13.65
N GLY A 125 -13.87 14.50 -14.74
CA GLY A 125 -14.19 15.93 -14.73
C GLY A 125 -15.58 16.18 -14.14
N LYS A 126 -15.81 17.36 -13.54
CA LYS A 126 -17.18 17.80 -13.25
C LYS A 126 -17.90 18.09 -14.55
N LYS A 127 -19.07 17.50 -14.74
CA LYS A 127 -20.00 17.96 -15.78
C LYS A 127 -20.56 19.30 -15.32
N ILE A 128 -20.30 20.36 -16.09
CA ILE A 128 -20.96 21.65 -15.88
C ILE A 128 -22.32 21.50 -16.57
N GLU A 129 -23.39 21.44 -15.78
CA GLU A 129 -24.73 21.65 -16.33
C GLU A 129 -24.89 23.15 -16.53
N LEU A 130 -25.05 23.54 -17.80
CA LEU A 130 -25.34 24.91 -18.24
C LEU A 130 -26.84 25.18 -18.10
#